data_AF-A0A5D6XZ67-F1
#
_entry.id   AF-A0A5D6XZ67-F1
#
_cell.length_a   1.000
_cell.length_b   1.000
_cell.length_c   1.000
_cell.angle_alpha   90.00
_cell.angle_beta   90.00
_cell.angle_gamma   90.00
#
_symmetry.space_group_name_H-M   'P 1'
#
loop_
_entity.id
_entity.type
_entity.pdbx_description
1 polymer ?
#
loop_
_entity_poly.entity_id
_entity_poly.type
_entity_poly.pdbx_seq_one_letter_code
_entity_poly.pdbx_strand_id
1 'polypeptide(L)'
;MAEAPRNADVDGLEWSYEFVPSRSLPTLDLSRSIKSRYLPSYLLTYFDAFLKRYNKQLFASYIIGLGFSTSVPLLGANTGRCVAFVSAVLAMPLGLGSLSTLRFDVVRLLVGTYDFWFFLLVNGTTNLMIAIMLNDLRMARLLLDWTGFQNVVLIDAQLRGIRQLSILATIGTGTVLMLLVCVMLGRVDGIADFSIMTYRNSYSRYEITAKDIVGNGLVTMSILLLKIVYRKRKLFRRRKQRSSTIERQPCYIQQVRYVESYGAFDSRKTIAPVRITSKAQIPTVVLLPLYSCGVSGFLLTLLASVAPKTADANAASSAMGHLIGNSAVAFGLTTVFTSVFAALYQRELFLSLISSFDYVFYAFQLLGIHVSLCILYDWDVQRCLAVAASYTWIQWVLTLDALTPMMKTKLHFHIRFAIPAVAMFILWHITTLATILGDAGPPDRIVWEGTVWGHALVVRVVPFYFKLPRA
;
A
#
# COMPACT_ATOMS: atom_id res chain seq x y z
N MET A 1 -66.73 -14.37 14.55
CA MET A 1 -66.01 -15.54 14.01
C MET A 1 -65.20 -15.06 12.81
N ALA A 2 -63.99 -14.60 13.08
CA ALA A 2 -62.97 -14.29 12.07
C ALA A 2 -61.65 -14.60 12.77
N GLU A 3 -61.02 -15.70 12.36
CA GLU A 3 -59.74 -16.17 12.90
C GLU A 3 -58.68 -15.07 12.75
N ALA A 4 -58.11 -14.65 13.88
CA ALA A 4 -56.84 -13.95 13.88
C ALA A 4 -55.79 -14.87 13.22
N PRO A 5 -54.90 -14.35 12.36
CA PRO A 5 -53.89 -15.18 11.72
C PRO A 5 -52.99 -15.80 12.79
N ARG A 6 -53.04 -17.13 12.87
CA ARG A 6 -52.10 -17.97 13.62
C ARG A 6 -50.68 -17.58 13.26
N ASN A 7 -49.88 -17.28 14.28
CA ASN A 7 -48.43 -17.46 14.36
C ASN A 7 -47.75 -17.67 12.99
N ALA A 8 -47.44 -16.57 12.32
CA ALA A 8 -46.34 -16.60 11.36
C ALA A 8 -45.08 -16.97 12.16
N ASP A 9 -44.41 -18.04 11.74
CA ASP A 9 -43.11 -18.50 12.25
C ASP A 9 -42.21 -17.33 12.63
N VAL A 10 -42.03 -17.11 13.93
CA VAL A 10 -41.04 -16.16 14.47
C VAL A 10 -39.62 -16.78 14.42
N ASP A 11 -39.49 -18.02 13.96
CA ASP A 11 -38.23 -18.77 13.86
C ASP A 11 -37.40 -18.45 12.60
N GLY A 12 -37.86 -17.50 11.79
CA GLY A 12 -37.24 -17.15 10.51
C GLY A 12 -36.77 -15.71 10.36
N LEU A 13 -36.33 -15.01 11.42
CA LEU A 13 -35.71 -13.68 11.23
C LEU A 13 -34.42 -13.81 10.42
N GLU A 14 -34.55 -13.62 9.10
CA GLU A 14 -33.46 -13.55 8.14
C GLU A 14 -32.76 -12.20 8.32
N TRP A 15 -31.56 -12.23 8.89
CA TRP A 15 -30.76 -11.02 9.11
C TRP A 15 -30.02 -10.67 7.82
N SER A 16 -30.68 -9.90 6.97
CA SER A 16 -30.06 -9.26 5.81
C SER A 16 -29.37 -7.97 6.23
N TYR A 17 -28.08 -7.85 5.94
CA TYR A 17 -27.34 -6.61 6.15
C TYR A 17 -27.23 -5.87 4.84
N GLU A 18 -27.48 -4.57 4.89
CA GLU A 18 -27.21 -3.66 3.78
C GLU A 18 -26.11 -2.69 4.17
N PHE A 19 -25.19 -2.40 3.25
CA PHE A 19 -24.19 -1.37 3.47
C PHE A 19 -24.84 0.00 3.37
N VAL A 20 -25.04 0.61 4.54
CA VAL A 20 -25.50 1.99 4.64
C VAL A 20 -24.30 2.91 4.86
N PRO A 21 -24.19 4.03 4.12
CA PRO A 21 -23.15 5.02 4.38
C PRO A 21 -23.25 5.54 5.81
N SER A 22 -22.15 5.49 6.56
CA SER A 22 -22.09 6.01 7.94
C SER A 22 -22.30 7.53 8.02
N ARG A 23 -22.02 8.24 6.93
CA ARG A 23 -22.30 9.67 6.74
C ARG A 23 -22.86 9.87 5.34
N SER A 24 -23.79 10.81 5.18
CA SER A 24 -24.30 11.19 3.86
C SER A 24 -23.14 11.47 2.91
N LEU A 25 -23.17 10.85 1.73
CA LEU A 25 -22.14 11.02 0.72
C LEU A 25 -22.03 12.49 0.32
N PRO A 26 -20.81 13.03 0.18
CA PRO A 26 -20.62 14.43 -0.13
C PRO A 26 -21.20 14.78 -1.50
N THR A 27 -21.82 15.95 -1.60
CA THR A 27 -22.18 16.57 -2.87
C THR A 27 -20.96 17.31 -3.41
N LEU A 28 -20.56 16.99 -4.64
CA LEU A 28 -19.41 17.58 -5.31
C LEU A 28 -19.87 18.70 -6.25
N ASP A 29 -19.28 19.89 -6.10
CA ASP A 29 -19.40 20.95 -7.09
C ASP A 29 -18.23 20.87 -8.08
N LEU A 30 -18.49 20.24 -9.23
CA LEU A 30 -17.54 20.07 -10.31
C LEU A 30 -17.36 21.35 -11.14
N SER A 31 -18.01 22.47 -10.81
CA SER A 31 -17.72 23.75 -11.47
C SER A 31 -16.38 24.33 -10.99
N ARG A 32 -16.00 24.06 -9.73
CA ARG A 32 -14.84 24.65 -9.06
C ARG A 32 -13.55 23.89 -9.35
N SER A 33 -12.60 24.57 -9.97
CA SER A 33 -11.21 24.13 -10.13
C SER A 33 -10.31 24.72 -9.02
N ILE A 34 -9.11 24.16 -8.83
CA ILE A 34 -8.11 24.72 -7.92
C ILE A 34 -7.83 26.19 -8.28
N LYS A 35 -7.60 26.48 -9.57
CA LYS A 35 -7.36 27.86 -10.00
C LYS A 35 -8.53 28.80 -9.70
N SER A 36 -9.77 28.38 -9.90
CA SER A 36 -10.94 29.24 -9.59
C SER A 36 -11.16 29.48 -8.10
N ARG A 37 -10.55 28.66 -7.24
CA ARG A 37 -10.66 28.84 -5.79
C ARG A 37 -9.60 29.80 -5.25
N TYR A 38 -8.38 29.74 -5.78
CA TYR A 38 -7.23 30.47 -5.24
C TYR A 38 -6.80 31.67 -6.08
N LEU A 39 -7.07 31.70 -7.39
CA LEU A 39 -6.75 32.85 -8.22
C LEU A 39 -7.93 33.84 -8.30
N PRO A 40 -7.64 35.16 -8.23
CA PRO A 40 -8.60 36.20 -8.57
C PRO A 40 -9.19 36.04 -9.99
N SER A 41 -10.41 36.54 -10.19
CA SER A 41 -11.14 36.44 -11.46
C SER A 41 -10.35 36.97 -12.66
N TYR A 42 -9.60 38.07 -12.49
CA TYR A 42 -8.80 38.66 -13.57
C TYR A 42 -7.64 37.74 -14.03
N LEU A 43 -6.92 37.11 -13.09
CA LEU A 43 -5.86 36.14 -13.41
C LEU A 43 -6.44 34.87 -14.01
N LEU A 44 -7.63 34.46 -13.57
CA LEU A 44 -8.28 33.28 -14.11
C LEU A 44 -8.64 33.44 -15.58
N THR A 45 -9.21 34.59 -15.97
CA THR A 45 -9.53 34.89 -17.38
C THR A 45 -8.26 34.93 -18.22
N TYR A 46 -7.19 35.56 -17.73
CA TYR A 46 -5.91 35.60 -18.42
C TYR A 46 -5.31 34.20 -18.60
N PHE A 47 -5.31 33.40 -17.53
CA PHE A 47 -4.77 32.05 -17.53
C PHE A 47 -5.57 31.11 -18.43
N ASP A 48 -6.90 31.23 -18.46
CA ASP A 48 -7.77 30.48 -19.36
C ASP A 48 -7.56 30.88 -20.82
N ALA A 49 -7.42 32.17 -21.10
CA ALA A 49 -7.09 32.67 -22.44
C ALA A 49 -5.72 32.16 -22.90
N PHE A 50 -4.72 32.19 -22.02
CA PHE A 50 -3.38 31.67 -22.28
C PHE A 50 -3.41 30.16 -22.58
N LEU A 51 -3.98 29.34 -21.70
CA LEU A 51 -4.08 27.91 -21.91
C LEU A 51 -4.86 27.58 -23.18
N LYS A 52 -5.95 28.28 -23.47
CA LYS A 52 -6.76 28.05 -24.68
C LYS A 52 -6.00 28.42 -25.95
N ARG A 53 -5.29 29.55 -25.96
CA ARG A 53 -4.53 30.05 -27.12
C ARG A 53 -3.32 29.16 -27.41
N TYR A 54 -2.59 28.75 -26.38
CA TYR A 54 -1.31 28.06 -26.52
C TYR A 54 -1.40 26.53 -26.33
N ASN A 55 -2.59 25.96 -26.10
CA ASN A 55 -2.77 24.54 -25.76
C ASN A 55 -1.96 23.57 -26.66
N LYS A 56 -2.08 23.73 -27.99
CA LYS A 56 -1.39 22.84 -28.96
C LYS A 56 0.12 22.93 -28.86
N GLN A 57 0.65 24.15 -28.68
CA GLN A 57 2.08 24.40 -28.56
C GLN A 57 2.61 23.90 -27.21
N LEU A 58 1.89 24.13 -26.12
CA LEU A 58 2.23 23.59 -24.80
C LEU A 58 2.22 22.07 -24.78
N PHE A 59 1.26 21.44 -25.48
CA PHE A 59 1.18 20.00 -25.62
C PHE A 59 2.36 19.42 -26.41
N ALA A 60 2.70 20.03 -27.56
CA ALA A 60 3.87 19.64 -28.34
C ALA A 60 5.17 19.82 -27.55
N SER A 61 5.32 20.96 -26.87
CA SER A 61 6.44 21.24 -25.95
C SER A 61 6.60 20.17 -24.89
N TYR A 62 5.49 19.75 -24.25
CA TYR A 62 5.54 18.71 -23.23
C TYR A 62 5.95 17.35 -23.81
N ILE A 63 5.44 16.96 -24.99
CA ILE A 63 5.84 15.69 -25.64
C ILE A 63 7.33 15.69 -25.95
N ILE A 64 7.86 16.78 -26.49
CA ILE A 64 9.29 16.94 -26.75
C ILE A 64 10.08 16.87 -25.45
N GLY A 65 9.63 17.60 -24.42
CA GLY A 65 10.21 17.56 -23.08
C GLY A 65 10.26 16.15 -22.50
N LEU A 66 9.21 15.36 -22.69
CA LEU A 66 9.13 13.96 -22.26
C LEU A 66 10.05 13.03 -23.07
N GLY A 67 10.21 13.29 -24.36
CA GLY A 67 11.21 12.62 -25.21
C GLY A 67 12.63 12.86 -24.69
N PHE A 68 12.99 14.12 -24.43
CA PHE A 68 14.27 14.48 -23.83
C PHE A 68 14.44 13.85 -22.44
N SER A 69 13.39 13.88 -21.62
CA SER A 69 13.35 13.22 -20.30
C SER A 69 13.74 11.75 -20.43
N THR A 70 13.17 11.02 -21.39
CA THR A 70 13.52 9.60 -21.63
C THR A 70 15.00 9.42 -22.00
N SER A 71 15.61 10.36 -22.73
CA SER A 71 17.02 10.26 -23.14
C SER A 71 18.03 10.55 -22.02
N VAL A 72 17.70 11.38 -21.02
CA VAL A 72 18.65 11.81 -19.95
C VAL A 72 19.42 10.66 -19.29
N PRO A 73 18.81 9.55 -18.84
CA PRO A 73 19.57 8.47 -18.21
C PRO A 73 20.51 7.72 -19.16
N LEU A 74 20.40 7.91 -20.47
CA LEU A 74 21.22 7.28 -21.50
C LEU A 74 22.37 8.19 -21.96
N LEU A 75 22.37 9.46 -21.56
CA LEU A 75 23.35 10.45 -21.96
C LEU A 75 24.41 10.64 -20.87
N GLY A 76 25.64 10.94 -21.28
CA GLY A 76 26.71 11.29 -20.35
C GLY A 76 26.41 12.55 -19.53
N ALA A 77 27.05 12.69 -18.37
CA ALA A 77 26.69 13.70 -17.37
C ALA A 77 26.60 15.14 -17.90
N ASN A 78 27.55 15.58 -18.73
CA ASN A 78 27.58 16.95 -19.26
C ASN A 78 26.39 17.25 -20.20
N THR A 79 26.16 16.37 -21.17
CA THR A 79 25.03 16.49 -22.10
C THR A 79 23.69 16.29 -21.36
N GLY A 80 23.65 15.33 -20.43
CA GLY A 80 22.47 15.02 -19.62
C GLY A 80 21.99 16.19 -18.77
N ARG A 81 22.89 17.01 -18.21
CA ARG A 81 22.54 18.23 -17.45
C ARG A 81 21.77 19.24 -18.30
N CYS A 82 22.28 19.57 -19.49
CA CYS A 82 21.63 20.51 -20.40
C CYS A 82 20.29 19.97 -20.89
N VAL A 83 20.24 18.70 -21.30
CA VAL A 83 19.02 18.06 -21.80
C VAL A 83 17.96 17.95 -20.69
N ALA A 84 18.35 17.65 -19.45
CA ALA A 84 17.43 17.60 -18.32
C ALA A 84 16.84 18.97 -18.00
N PHE A 85 17.65 20.04 -18.03
CA PHE A 85 17.16 21.39 -17.82
C PHE A 85 16.19 21.83 -18.93
N VAL A 86 16.54 21.61 -20.20
CA VAL A 86 15.66 21.93 -21.34
C VAL A 86 14.36 21.13 -21.27
N SER A 87 14.46 19.83 -20.99
CA SER A 87 13.29 18.96 -20.75
C SER A 87 12.39 19.53 -19.67
N ALA A 88 12.98 20.00 -18.57
CA ALA A 88 12.24 20.57 -17.46
C ALA A 88 11.50 21.85 -17.86
N VAL A 89 12.20 22.80 -18.49
CA VAL A 89 11.60 24.06 -18.95
C VAL A 89 10.46 23.80 -19.94
N LEU A 90 10.61 22.83 -20.85
CA LEU A 90 9.57 22.49 -21.83
C LEU A 90 8.33 21.84 -21.21
N ALA A 91 8.50 21.05 -20.15
CA ALA A 91 7.41 20.33 -19.50
C ALA A 91 6.68 21.14 -18.40
N MET A 92 7.36 22.12 -17.79
CA MET A 92 6.85 22.91 -16.67
C MET A 92 5.50 23.60 -16.92
N PRO A 93 5.26 24.31 -18.04
CA PRO A 93 4.02 25.06 -18.22
C PRO A 93 2.78 24.16 -18.25
N LEU A 94 2.86 23.00 -18.93
CA LEU A 94 1.73 22.08 -19.00
C LEU A 94 1.60 21.26 -17.71
N GLY A 95 2.70 20.87 -17.06
CA GLY A 95 2.67 20.12 -15.80
C GLY A 95 2.05 20.92 -14.64
N LEU A 96 2.39 22.20 -14.50
CA LEU A 96 1.76 23.10 -13.53
C LEU A 96 0.35 23.51 -13.98
N GLY A 97 0.19 23.73 -15.28
CA GLY A 97 -1.11 24.01 -15.89
C GLY A 97 -2.13 22.91 -15.60
N SER A 98 -1.73 21.64 -15.68
CA SER A 98 -2.64 20.51 -15.44
C SER A 98 -3.09 20.44 -13.98
N LEU A 99 -2.20 20.65 -13.01
CA LEU A 99 -2.55 20.71 -11.59
C LEU A 99 -3.59 21.79 -11.29
N SER A 100 -3.44 22.96 -11.92
CA SER A 100 -4.38 24.07 -11.74
C SER A 100 -5.82 23.74 -12.20
N THR A 101 -5.96 22.81 -13.16
CA THR A 101 -7.25 22.42 -13.74
C THR A 101 -8.03 21.37 -12.94
N LEU A 102 -7.40 20.78 -11.91
CA LEU A 102 -8.03 19.77 -11.07
C LEU A 102 -9.25 20.34 -10.34
N ARG A 103 -10.29 19.52 -10.14
CA ARG A 103 -11.50 19.91 -9.41
C ARG A 103 -11.24 19.95 -7.92
N PHE A 104 -11.52 21.09 -7.30
CA PHE A 104 -11.16 21.35 -5.91
C PHE A 104 -11.82 20.37 -4.94
N ASP A 105 -13.13 20.15 -5.05
CA ASP A 105 -13.85 19.28 -4.13
C ASP A 105 -13.40 17.81 -4.24
N VAL A 106 -13.08 17.36 -5.46
CA VAL A 106 -12.54 16.02 -5.68
C VAL A 106 -11.15 15.90 -5.07
N VAL A 107 -10.26 16.87 -5.32
CA VAL A 107 -8.92 16.88 -4.71
C VAL A 107 -9.01 16.91 -3.18
N ARG A 108 -9.90 17.70 -2.60
CA ARG A 108 -10.11 17.76 -1.14
C ARG A 108 -10.49 16.39 -0.57
N LEU A 109 -11.34 15.64 -1.26
CA LEU A 109 -11.68 14.27 -0.85
C LEU A 109 -10.48 13.33 -0.97
N LEU A 110 -9.74 13.37 -2.09
CA LEU A 110 -8.55 12.51 -2.28
C LEU A 110 -7.45 12.81 -1.25
N VAL A 111 -7.16 14.09 -0.98
CA VAL A 111 -6.14 14.50 0.01
C VAL A 111 -6.54 14.08 1.43
N GLY A 112 -7.81 13.86 1.71
CA GLY A 112 -8.28 13.31 2.98
C GLY A 112 -8.03 11.81 3.15
N THR A 113 -7.55 11.10 2.11
CA THR A 113 -7.32 9.65 2.15
C THR A 113 -5.89 9.30 2.55
N TYR A 114 -5.73 8.20 3.27
CA TYR A 114 -4.42 7.62 3.59
C TYR A 114 -3.61 7.31 2.32
N ASP A 115 -4.26 6.75 1.29
CA ASP A 115 -3.64 6.39 0.00
C ASP A 115 -2.88 7.56 -0.64
N PHE A 116 -3.45 8.76 -0.58
CA PHE A 116 -2.83 9.97 -1.13
C PHE A 116 -1.52 10.31 -0.39
N TRP A 117 -1.57 10.35 0.94
CA TRP A 117 -0.40 10.70 1.76
C TRP A 117 0.69 9.63 1.68
N PHE A 118 0.31 8.35 1.72
CA PHE A 118 1.24 7.25 1.55
C PHE A 118 1.98 7.36 0.21
N PHE A 119 1.23 7.57 -0.89
CA PHE A 119 1.84 7.75 -2.20
C PHE A 119 2.74 9.00 -2.26
N LEU A 120 2.26 10.14 -1.74
CA LEU A 120 2.99 11.41 -1.72
C LEU A 120 4.32 11.28 -0.98
N LEU A 121 4.33 10.62 0.18
CA LEU A 121 5.52 10.41 0.99
C LEU A 121 6.51 9.48 0.30
N VAL A 122 6.08 8.30 -0.16
CA VAL A 122 6.98 7.35 -0.83
C VAL A 122 7.55 7.94 -2.12
N ASN A 123 6.72 8.62 -2.93
CA ASN A 123 7.18 9.26 -4.15
C ASN A 123 8.13 10.44 -3.85
N GLY A 124 7.81 11.25 -2.84
CA GLY A 124 8.62 12.38 -2.40
C GLY A 124 9.99 11.95 -1.88
N THR A 125 10.05 10.96 -0.99
CA THR A 125 11.31 10.43 -0.47
C THR A 125 12.16 9.81 -1.55
N THR A 126 11.56 9.04 -2.47
CA THR A 126 12.28 8.43 -3.60
C THR A 126 12.88 9.49 -4.52
N ASN A 127 12.11 10.50 -4.93
CA ASN A 127 12.61 11.59 -5.78
C ASN A 127 13.68 12.41 -5.06
N LEU A 128 13.50 12.68 -3.76
CA LEU A 128 14.48 13.41 -2.95
C LEU A 128 15.81 12.64 -2.90
N MET A 129 15.78 11.33 -2.65
CA MET A 129 17.00 10.51 -2.63
C MET A 129 17.72 10.54 -3.98
N ILE A 130 17.01 10.40 -5.10
CA ILE A 130 17.62 10.50 -6.44
C ILE A 130 18.18 11.90 -6.70
N ALA A 131 17.49 12.96 -6.27
CA ALA A 131 17.96 14.32 -6.43
C ALA A 131 19.30 14.55 -5.70
N ILE A 132 19.41 14.04 -4.47
CA ILE A 132 20.66 14.07 -3.70
C ILE A 132 21.74 13.23 -4.38
N MET A 133 21.40 12.04 -4.90
CA MET A 133 22.35 11.16 -5.62
C MET A 133 22.87 11.78 -6.92
N LEU A 134 22.05 12.53 -7.66
CA LEU A 134 22.46 13.19 -8.90
C LEU A 134 23.31 14.45 -8.63
N ASN A 135 22.98 15.19 -7.57
CA ASN A 135 23.66 16.40 -7.10
C ASN A 135 24.03 17.42 -8.21
N ASP A 136 23.23 17.50 -9.28
CA ASP A 136 23.45 18.40 -10.41
C ASP A 136 22.13 18.85 -11.06
N LEU A 137 22.21 19.60 -12.16
CA LEU A 137 21.04 20.14 -12.87
C LEU A 137 20.03 19.08 -13.33
N ARG A 138 20.39 17.79 -13.37
CA ARG A 138 19.43 16.72 -13.67
C ARG A 138 18.33 16.62 -12.62
N MET A 139 18.54 17.12 -11.40
CA MET A 139 17.52 17.20 -10.35
C MET A 139 16.31 18.05 -10.75
N ALA A 140 16.48 19.05 -11.63
CA ALA A 140 15.40 19.94 -12.06
C ALA A 140 14.25 19.16 -12.73
N ARG A 141 14.59 18.09 -13.45
CA ARG A 141 13.61 17.17 -14.05
C ARG A 141 12.80 16.42 -12.99
N LEU A 142 13.42 15.99 -11.89
CA LEU A 142 12.74 15.21 -10.85
C LEU A 142 11.59 15.97 -10.20
N LEU A 143 11.70 17.30 -10.08
CA LEU A 143 10.60 18.13 -9.59
C LEU A 143 9.36 18.04 -10.49
N LEU A 144 9.56 17.98 -11.80
CA LEU A 144 8.47 17.88 -12.76
C LEU A 144 7.91 16.47 -12.83
N ASP A 145 8.78 15.47 -12.80
CA ASP A 145 8.39 14.08 -12.70
C ASP A 145 7.53 13.86 -11.44
N TRP A 146 7.93 14.44 -10.30
CA TRP A 146 7.15 14.46 -9.07
C TRP A 146 5.76 15.09 -9.28
N THR A 147 5.66 16.24 -9.93
CA THR A 147 4.33 16.84 -10.26
C THR A 147 3.52 15.95 -11.22
N GLY A 148 4.17 15.27 -12.16
CA GLY A 148 3.55 14.34 -13.10
C GLY A 148 2.89 13.17 -12.36
N PHE A 149 3.59 12.60 -11.38
CA PHE A 149 3.03 11.57 -10.50
C PHE A 149 1.82 12.06 -9.70
N GLN A 150 1.87 13.28 -9.16
CA GLN A 150 0.71 13.85 -8.47
C GLN A 150 -0.49 13.99 -9.41
N ASN A 151 -0.26 14.37 -10.66
CA ASN A 151 -1.32 14.40 -11.68
C ASN A 151 -1.90 12.99 -11.95
N VAL A 152 -1.06 11.94 -11.98
CA VAL A 152 -1.53 10.54 -12.16
C VAL A 152 -2.38 10.08 -10.99
N VAL A 153 -2.03 10.41 -9.75
CA VAL A 153 -2.83 10.08 -8.57
C VAL A 153 -4.14 10.86 -8.56
N LEU A 154 -4.09 12.15 -8.91
CA LEU A 154 -5.25 13.05 -8.95
C LEU A 154 -6.02 12.98 -10.27
N ILE A 155 -5.79 11.95 -11.08
CA ILE A 155 -6.43 11.76 -12.38
C ILE A 155 -7.97 11.70 -12.31
N ASP A 156 -8.52 11.27 -11.16
CA ASP A 156 -9.98 11.28 -10.92
C ASP A 156 -10.55 12.71 -10.77
N ALA A 157 -9.73 13.68 -10.36
CA ALA A 157 -10.12 15.08 -10.28
C ALA A 157 -10.03 15.82 -11.64
N GLN A 158 -9.54 15.16 -12.69
CA GLN A 158 -9.41 15.74 -14.02
C GLN A 158 -10.59 15.32 -14.89
N LEU A 159 -11.50 16.26 -15.20
CA LEU A 159 -12.76 15.99 -15.92
C LEU A 159 -12.77 16.45 -17.39
N ARG A 160 -11.85 17.33 -17.81
CA ARG A 160 -11.77 17.87 -19.17
C ARG A 160 -10.49 17.38 -19.86
N GLY A 161 -10.58 16.91 -21.11
CA GLY A 161 -9.39 16.46 -21.88
C GLY A 161 -8.73 15.16 -21.36
N ILE A 162 -9.49 14.39 -20.57
CA ILE A 162 -9.04 13.26 -19.73
C ILE A 162 -8.11 12.30 -20.46
N ARG A 163 -8.41 11.96 -21.72
CA ARG A 163 -7.70 10.88 -22.40
C ARG A 163 -6.25 11.24 -22.74
N GLN A 164 -6.02 12.43 -23.29
CA GLN A 164 -4.68 12.82 -23.74
C GLN A 164 -3.74 13.10 -22.56
N LEU A 165 -4.20 13.86 -21.56
CA LEU A 165 -3.41 14.16 -20.37
C LEU A 165 -3.16 12.91 -19.52
N SER A 166 -4.15 12.01 -19.39
CA SER A 166 -3.98 10.73 -18.69
C SER A 166 -2.97 9.83 -19.39
N ILE A 167 -3.04 9.67 -20.71
CA ILE A 167 -2.07 8.88 -21.47
C ILE A 167 -0.67 9.46 -21.28
N LEU A 168 -0.54 10.77 -21.40
CA LEU A 168 0.74 11.44 -21.33
C LEU A 168 1.37 11.37 -19.92
N ALA A 169 0.57 11.50 -18.87
CA ALA A 169 1.03 11.30 -17.49
C ALA A 169 1.41 9.83 -17.21
N THR A 170 0.70 8.87 -17.83
CA THR A 170 1.05 7.44 -17.77
C THR A 170 2.37 7.15 -18.49
N ILE A 171 2.60 7.76 -19.65
CA ILE A 171 3.88 7.65 -20.38
C ILE A 171 5.00 8.29 -19.54
N GLY A 172 4.77 9.48 -18.99
CA GLY A 172 5.75 10.20 -18.17
C GLY A 172 6.19 9.38 -16.95
N THR A 173 5.24 8.73 -16.29
CA THR A 173 5.51 7.76 -15.23
C THR A 173 6.47 6.66 -15.67
N GLY A 174 6.28 6.10 -16.87
CA GLY A 174 7.18 5.10 -17.44
C GLY A 174 8.61 5.60 -17.60
N THR A 175 8.79 6.88 -17.97
CA THR A 175 10.13 7.49 -18.11
C THR A 175 10.87 7.59 -16.77
N VAL A 176 10.13 7.76 -15.65
CA VAL A 176 10.72 7.82 -14.31
C VAL A 176 11.04 6.42 -13.79
N LEU A 177 10.17 5.44 -14.05
CA LEU A 177 10.47 4.04 -13.75
C LEU A 177 11.73 3.58 -14.51
N MET A 178 11.87 3.99 -15.77
CA MET A 178 13.08 3.72 -16.54
C MET A 178 14.31 4.39 -15.93
N LEU A 179 14.22 5.68 -15.54
CA LEU A 179 15.31 6.37 -14.83
C LEU A 179 15.70 5.62 -13.55
N LEU A 180 14.72 5.27 -12.71
CA LEU A 180 14.93 4.49 -11.49
C LEU A 180 15.65 3.17 -11.76
N VAL A 181 15.23 2.43 -12.80
CA VAL A 181 15.90 1.19 -13.22
C VAL A 181 17.33 1.47 -13.67
N CYS A 182 17.58 2.52 -14.47
CA CYS A 182 18.92 2.91 -14.90
C CYS A 182 19.83 3.30 -13.71
N VAL A 183 19.29 4.00 -12.71
CA VAL A 183 20.00 4.34 -11.47
C VAL A 183 20.36 3.07 -10.69
N MET A 184 19.41 2.14 -10.55
CA MET A 184 19.64 0.86 -9.86
C MET A 184 20.69 -0.01 -10.58
N LEU A 185 20.79 0.09 -11.90
CA LEU A 185 21.78 -0.63 -12.70
C LEU A 185 23.14 0.08 -12.81
N GLY A 186 23.30 1.26 -12.19
CA GLY A 186 24.54 2.03 -12.27
C GLY A 186 24.86 2.58 -13.66
N ARG A 187 23.86 2.70 -14.55
CA ARG A 187 24.04 3.17 -15.94
C ARG A 187 24.16 4.68 -16.07
N VAL A 188 23.84 5.42 -15.02
CA VAL A 188 23.76 6.88 -15.07
C VAL A 188 25.08 7.46 -14.57
N ASP A 189 25.78 8.18 -15.45
CA ASP A 189 27.08 8.77 -15.16
C ASP A 189 27.02 9.85 -14.08
N GLY A 190 28.07 9.95 -13.26
CA GLY A 190 28.21 11.03 -12.28
C GLY A 190 27.19 10.99 -11.14
N ILE A 191 26.66 9.81 -10.82
CA ILE A 191 25.88 9.58 -9.60
C ILE A 191 26.83 9.45 -8.41
N ALA A 192 26.56 10.21 -7.36
CA ALA A 192 27.22 10.06 -6.08
C ALA A 192 26.49 8.97 -5.27
N ASP A 193 27.16 7.84 -5.08
CA ASP A 193 26.73 6.86 -4.08
C ASP A 193 27.14 7.35 -2.70
N PHE A 194 26.17 7.47 -1.81
CA PHE A 194 26.42 7.79 -0.41
C PHE A 194 25.71 6.80 0.50
N SER A 195 26.35 6.52 1.63
CA SER A 195 25.76 5.76 2.72
C SER A 195 24.99 6.72 3.64
N ILE A 196 23.72 6.41 3.87
CA ILE A 196 22.85 7.14 4.79
C ILE A 196 23.17 6.74 6.22
N MET A 197 23.36 5.44 6.43
CA MET A 197 23.65 4.87 7.73
C MET A 197 24.65 3.74 7.57
N THR A 198 25.80 3.87 8.20
CA THR A 198 26.77 2.79 8.32
C THR A 198 26.60 2.16 9.69
N TYR A 199 26.32 0.86 9.74
CA TYR A 199 26.33 0.12 10.99
C TYR A 199 27.37 -1.00 10.90
N ARG A 200 28.07 -1.21 12.00
CA ARG A 200 29.11 -2.23 12.11
C ARG A 200 28.61 -3.31 13.04
N ASN A 201 28.65 -4.54 12.55
CA ASN A 201 28.39 -5.73 13.33
C ASN A 201 29.72 -6.50 13.50
N SER A 202 29.77 -7.45 14.44
CA SER A 202 30.93 -8.32 14.69
C SER A 202 31.46 -9.03 13.45
N TYR A 203 30.60 -9.29 12.45
CA TYR A 203 30.96 -10.05 11.24
C TYR A 203 31.27 -9.18 10.01
N SER A 204 30.71 -7.97 9.90
CA SER A 204 30.81 -7.14 8.69
C SER A 204 30.37 -5.70 8.93
N ARG A 205 30.88 -4.79 8.09
CA ARG A 205 30.40 -3.40 8.00
C ARG A 205 29.31 -3.34 6.94
N TYR A 206 28.13 -2.90 7.34
CA TYR A 206 26.98 -2.72 6.47
C TYR A 206 26.71 -1.24 6.28
N GLU A 207 26.29 -0.88 5.07
CA GLU A 207 26.00 0.49 4.70
C GLU A 207 24.62 0.51 4.05
N ILE A 208 23.67 1.20 4.68
CA ILE A 208 22.39 1.54 4.07
C ILE A 208 22.70 2.64 3.07
N THR A 209 22.58 2.32 1.78
CA THR A 209 22.87 3.24 0.70
C THR A 209 21.61 3.95 0.23
N ALA A 210 21.77 5.13 -0.38
CA ALA A 210 20.64 5.81 -1.01
C ALA A 210 19.97 4.95 -2.11
N LYS A 211 20.75 4.10 -2.79
CA LYS A 211 20.24 3.14 -3.78
C LYS A 211 19.21 2.17 -3.20
N ASP A 212 19.35 1.78 -1.94
CA ASP A 212 18.41 0.85 -1.30
C ASP A 212 17.03 1.49 -1.09
N ILE A 213 17.01 2.76 -0.66
CA ILE A 213 15.77 3.53 -0.54
C ILE A 213 15.14 3.75 -1.91
N VAL A 214 15.94 4.08 -2.92
CA VAL A 214 15.49 4.28 -4.29
C VAL A 214 14.92 2.98 -4.89
N GLY A 215 15.56 1.84 -4.64
CA GLY A 215 15.10 0.52 -5.08
C GLY A 215 13.76 0.13 -4.46
N ASN A 216 13.61 0.31 -3.15
CA ASN A 216 12.32 0.07 -2.47
C ASN A 216 11.22 1.03 -2.97
N GLY A 217 11.59 2.31 -3.14
CA GLY A 217 10.74 3.33 -3.76
C GLY A 217 10.25 2.90 -5.15
N LEU A 218 11.14 2.38 -5.99
CA LEU A 218 10.83 1.87 -7.33
C LEU A 218 9.82 0.72 -7.29
N VAL A 219 10.05 -0.30 -6.45
CA VAL A 219 9.14 -1.44 -6.33
C VAL A 219 7.76 -0.98 -5.84
N THR A 220 7.74 -0.18 -4.78
CA THR A 220 6.49 0.33 -4.19
C THR A 220 5.73 1.20 -5.19
N MET A 221 6.40 2.14 -5.86
CA MET A 221 5.80 2.98 -6.90
C MET A 221 5.26 2.14 -8.06
N SER A 222 6.01 1.15 -8.54
CA SER A 222 5.56 0.27 -9.63
C SER A 222 4.23 -0.43 -9.30
N ILE A 223 4.10 -0.92 -8.07
CA ILE A 223 2.88 -1.59 -7.63
C ILE A 223 1.71 -0.60 -7.44
N LEU A 224 1.96 0.57 -6.85
CA LEU A 224 0.93 1.61 -6.69
C LEU A 224 0.42 2.14 -8.05
N LEU A 225 1.29 2.24 -9.05
CA LEU A 225 0.88 2.59 -10.41
C LEU A 225 0.05 1.47 -11.05
N LEU A 226 0.45 0.22 -10.85
CA LEU A 226 -0.33 -0.93 -11.30
C LEU A 226 -1.73 -0.94 -10.68
N LYS A 227 -1.87 -0.54 -9.40
CA LYS A 227 -3.18 -0.31 -8.73
C LYS A 227 -4.03 0.68 -9.51
N ILE A 228 -3.47 1.85 -9.83
CA ILE A 228 -4.17 2.92 -10.53
C ILE A 228 -4.62 2.43 -11.91
N VAL A 229 -3.72 1.80 -12.67
CA VAL A 229 -4.02 1.24 -14.00
C VAL A 229 -5.10 0.17 -13.91
N TYR A 230 -5.00 -0.77 -12.97
CA TYR A 230 -5.98 -1.82 -12.75
C TYR A 230 -7.37 -1.24 -12.43
N ARG A 231 -7.44 -0.33 -11.45
CA ARG A 231 -8.70 0.33 -11.04
C ARG A 231 -9.34 1.08 -12.21
N LYS A 232 -8.54 1.81 -13.00
CA LYS A 232 -9.02 2.51 -14.19
C LYS A 232 -9.52 1.55 -15.26
N ARG A 233 -8.79 0.47 -15.56
CA ARG A 233 -9.22 -0.56 -16.53
C ARG A 233 -10.55 -1.20 -16.09
N LYS A 234 -10.72 -1.52 -14.80
CA LYS A 234 -11.97 -2.05 -14.23
C LYS A 234 -13.14 -1.06 -14.45
N LEU A 235 -12.91 0.24 -14.17
CA LEU A 235 -13.91 1.30 -14.39
C LEU A 235 -14.29 1.46 -15.87
N PHE A 236 -13.32 1.47 -16.78
CA PHE A 236 -13.58 1.61 -18.22
C PHE A 236 -14.34 0.41 -18.80
N ARG A 237 -13.99 -0.82 -18.40
CA ARG A 237 -14.73 -2.02 -18.81
C ARG A 237 -16.20 -1.95 -18.41
N ARG A 238 -16.49 -1.48 -17.19
CA ARG A 238 -17.88 -1.30 -16.70
C ARG A 238 -18.60 -0.15 -17.40
N ARG A 239 -17.93 0.97 -17.67
CA ARG A 239 -18.53 2.08 -18.44
C ARG A 239 -18.92 1.64 -19.84
N LYS A 240 -18.10 0.85 -20.53
CA LYS A 240 -18.43 0.30 -21.86
C LYS A 240 -19.71 -0.54 -21.84
N GLN A 241 -19.99 -1.25 -20.74
CA GLN A 241 -21.23 -2.02 -20.55
C GLN A 241 -22.46 -1.15 -20.24
N ARG A 242 -22.29 0.02 -19.62
CA ARG A 242 -23.38 0.92 -19.20
C ARG A 242 -23.66 2.07 -20.18
N SER A 243 -22.73 2.34 -21.10
CA SER A 243 -22.81 3.47 -22.05
C SER A 243 -23.80 3.26 -23.20
N SER A 244 -24.54 2.14 -23.23
CA SER A 244 -25.69 1.96 -24.13
C SER A 244 -26.94 2.72 -23.66
N THR A 245 -26.90 3.41 -22.52
CA THR A 245 -28.08 4.07 -21.97
C THR A 245 -27.70 5.41 -21.32
N ILE A 246 -28.07 6.50 -22.02
CA ILE A 246 -28.20 7.89 -21.55
C ILE A 246 -26.91 8.75 -21.60
N GLU A 247 -26.77 9.54 -22.68
CA GLU A 247 -26.13 10.86 -22.62
C GLU A 247 -27.09 11.85 -21.94
N ARG A 248 -26.77 12.26 -20.71
CA ARG A 248 -27.41 13.41 -20.04
C ARG A 248 -26.42 14.54 -19.92
N GLN A 249 -26.90 15.78 -20.09
CA GLN A 249 -26.17 17.03 -19.86
C GLN A 249 -25.35 16.97 -18.56
N PRO A 250 -24.13 17.54 -18.55
CA PRO A 250 -23.29 17.51 -17.36
C PRO A 250 -23.89 18.38 -16.26
N CYS A 251 -24.60 17.76 -15.31
CA CYS A 251 -24.92 18.42 -14.05
C CYS A 251 -23.60 18.69 -13.31
N TYR A 252 -23.31 19.97 -13.03
CA TYR A 252 -22.09 20.40 -12.34
C TYR A 252 -22.08 19.99 -10.87
N ILE A 253 -23.24 19.86 -10.26
CA ILE A 253 -23.40 19.32 -8.91
C ILE A 253 -23.66 17.82 -9.04
N GLN A 254 -22.78 17.00 -8.48
CA GLN A 254 -22.92 15.55 -8.51
C GLN A 254 -22.92 14.98 -7.09
N GLN A 255 -23.93 14.15 -6.80
CA GLN A 255 -23.93 13.35 -5.60
C GLN A 255 -23.03 12.13 -5.82
N VAL A 256 -22.01 11.96 -4.98
CA VAL A 256 -21.16 10.76 -5.03
C VAL A 256 -22.02 9.53 -4.76
N ARG A 257 -21.76 8.45 -5.49
CA ARG A 257 -22.37 7.13 -5.28
C ARG A 257 -21.27 6.08 -5.24
N TYR A 258 -21.47 5.04 -4.43
CA TYR A 258 -20.57 3.90 -4.43
C TYR A 258 -20.60 3.19 -5.79
N VAL A 259 -19.41 2.79 -6.26
CA VAL A 259 -19.26 2.06 -7.53
C VAL A 259 -19.73 0.61 -7.39
N GLU A 260 -19.54 0.03 -6.21
CA GLU A 260 -20.05 -1.27 -5.82
C GLU A 260 -21.02 -1.04 -4.67
N SER A 261 -22.32 -1.16 -4.97
CA SER A 261 -23.33 -1.37 -3.95
C SER A 261 -23.35 -2.87 -3.74
N TYR A 262 -22.66 -3.35 -2.72
CA TYR A 262 -22.92 -4.69 -2.21
C TYR A 262 -24.38 -4.61 -1.72
N GLY A 263 -25.28 -5.33 -2.38
CA GLY A 263 -26.69 -5.33 -2.00
C GLY A 263 -26.88 -5.92 -0.59
N ALA A 264 -28.12 -6.24 -0.27
CA ALA A 264 -28.38 -7.00 0.94
C ALA A 264 -27.62 -8.34 0.91
N PHE A 265 -26.81 -8.61 1.93
CA PHE A 265 -26.12 -9.90 2.09
C PHE A 265 -26.66 -10.62 3.32
N ASP A 266 -26.89 -11.92 3.18
CA ASP A 266 -27.38 -12.78 4.25
C ASP A 266 -26.23 -13.18 5.17
N SER A 267 -26.28 -12.70 6.42
CA SER A 267 -25.24 -12.94 7.43
C SER A 267 -25.03 -14.40 7.84
N ARG A 268 -25.89 -15.33 7.40
CA ARG A 268 -25.75 -16.77 7.67
C ARG A 268 -24.74 -17.45 6.75
N LYS A 269 -24.36 -16.81 5.63
CA LYS A 269 -23.41 -17.34 4.65
C LYS A 269 -21.96 -17.16 5.10
N THR A 270 -21.61 -17.76 6.25
CA THR A 270 -20.25 -17.80 6.76
C THR A 270 -19.37 -18.82 6.02
N ILE A 271 -18.04 -18.74 6.18
CA ILE A 271 -17.10 -19.68 5.56
C ILE A 271 -17.36 -21.12 6.03
N ALA A 272 -17.46 -21.31 7.35
CA ALA A 272 -17.96 -22.55 7.93
C ALA A 272 -19.46 -22.36 8.24
N PRO A 273 -20.36 -23.23 7.74
CA PRO A 273 -21.80 -23.09 7.96
C PRO A 273 -22.14 -23.43 9.41
N VAL A 274 -21.89 -22.51 10.33
CA VAL A 274 -22.34 -22.62 11.71
C VAL A 274 -23.83 -22.35 11.69
N ARG A 275 -24.65 -23.35 12.05
CA ARG A 275 -26.10 -23.17 12.19
C ARG A 275 -26.35 -22.13 13.29
N ILE A 276 -26.62 -20.89 12.86
CA ILE A 276 -26.98 -19.78 13.74
C ILE A 276 -28.46 -19.97 14.12
N THR A 277 -28.76 -20.99 14.92
CA THR A 277 -30.14 -21.39 15.23
C THR A 277 -30.83 -20.57 16.32
N SER A 278 -30.24 -19.46 16.80
CA SER A 278 -30.89 -18.66 17.84
C SER A 278 -30.33 -17.24 17.99
N LYS A 279 -31.17 -16.34 18.52
CA LYS A 279 -30.80 -15.03 19.09
C LYS A 279 -29.83 -15.15 20.29
N ALA A 280 -29.61 -16.37 20.81
CA ALA A 280 -28.71 -16.61 21.91
C ALA A 280 -27.27 -16.17 21.58
N GLN A 281 -26.71 -15.38 22.49
CA GLN A 281 -25.28 -15.10 22.58
C GLN A 281 -24.56 -16.41 22.90
N ILE A 282 -23.32 -16.56 22.41
CA ILE A 282 -22.49 -17.70 22.79
C ILE A 282 -22.16 -17.52 24.28
N PRO A 283 -22.43 -18.50 25.15
CA PRO A 283 -22.17 -18.35 26.57
C PRO A 283 -20.69 -18.06 26.80
N THR A 284 -20.39 -17.11 27.69
CA THR A 284 -19.02 -16.66 28.00
C THR A 284 -18.09 -17.82 28.36
N VAL A 285 -18.63 -18.89 28.97
CA VAL A 285 -17.87 -20.10 29.32
C VAL A 285 -17.29 -20.80 28.08
N VAL A 286 -18.00 -20.79 26.95
CA VAL A 286 -17.51 -21.38 25.68
C VAL A 286 -16.50 -20.46 24.99
N LEU A 287 -16.64 -19.14 25.18
CA LEU A 287 -15.70 -18.15 24.64
C LEU A 287 -14.40 -18.06 25.46
N LEU A 288 -14.46 -18.34 26.77
CA LEU A 288 -13.32 -18.27 27.68
C LEU A 288 -12.09 -19.06 27.17
N PRO A 289 -12.17 -20.36 26.80
CA PRO A 289 -11.01 -21.09 26.29
C PRO A 289 -10.47 -20.48 24.98
N LEU A 290 -11.33 -19.97 24.10
CA LEU A 290 -10.91 -19.32 22.87
C LEU A 290 -10.12 -18.04 23.15
N TYR A 291 -10.63 -17.17 24.02
CA TYR A 291 -9.92 -15.93 24.37
C TYR A 291 -8.66 -16.19 25.18
N SER A 292 -8.66 -17.18 26.09
CA SER A 292 -7.45 -17.62 26.79
C SER A 292 -6.39 -18.12 25.82
N CYS A 293 -6.80 -18.86 24.78
CA CYS A 293 -5.94 -19.31 23.69
C CYS A 293 -5.36 -18.11 22.90
N GLY A 294 -6.21 -17.13 22.54
CA GLY A 294 -5.78 -15.91 21.86
C GLY A 294 -4.80 -15.07 22.67
N VAL A 295 -5.08 -14.81 23.95
CA VAL A 295 -4.20 -14.04 24.85
C VAL A 295 -2.88 -14.79 25.08
N SER A 296 -2.93 -16.10 25.33
CA SER A 296 -1.72 -16.90 25.55
C SER A 296 -0.86 -16.98 24.29
N GLY A 297 -1.48 -17.22 23.12
CA GLY A 297 -0.79 -17.21 21.83
C GLY A 297 -0.13 -15.87 21.56
N PHE A 298 -0.84 -14.76 21.79
CA PHE A 298 -0.32 -13.41 21.64
C PHE A 298 0.90 -13.13 22.56
N LEU A 299 0.78 -13.44 23.85
CA LEU A 299 1.87 -13.25 24.82
C LEU A 299 3.08 -14.11 24.49
N LEU A 300 2.87 -15.38 24.13
CA LEU A 300 3.96 -16.28 23.76
C LEU A 300 4.64 -15.83 22.45
N THR A 301 3.90 -15.36 21.45
CA THR A 301 4.50 -14.79 20.22
C THR A 301 5.36 -13.57 20.54
N LEU A 302 4.89 -12.69 21.44
CA LEU A 302 5.67 -11.52 21.87
C LEU A 302 6.95 -11.94 22.61
N LEU A 303 6.85 -12.86 23.56
CA LEU A 303 8.01 -13.34 24.33
C LEU A 303 9.03 -14.08 23.45
N ALA A 304 8.57 -14.99 22.57
CA ALA A 304 9.43 -15.72 21.64
C ALA A 304 10.18 -14.78 20.69
N SER A 305 9.59 -13.63 20.37
CA SER A 305 10.21 -12.65 19.47
C SER A 305 11.28 -11.77 20.12
N VAL A 306 11.22 -11.59 21.44
CA VAL A 306 12.17 -10.77 22.21
C VAL A 306 13.23 -11.62 22.91
N ALA A 307 12.99 -12.94 23.05
CA ALA A 307 13.89 -13.86 23.69
C ALA A 307 15.29 -13.83 23.02
N PRO A 308 16.37 -13.51 23.76
CA PRO A 308 17.71 -13.55 23.21
C PRO A 308 18.04 -14.96 22.73
N LYS A 309 18.90 -15.07 21.71
CA LYS A 309 19.48 -16.36 21.29
C LYS A 309 20.20 -16.91 22.52
N THR A 310 19.58 -17.86 23.24
CA THR A 310 20.07 -18.37 24.51
C THR A 310 21.47 -18.94 24.31
N ALA A 311 22.49 -18.16 24.66
CA ALA A 311 23.88 -18.59 24.66
C ALA A 311 24.23 -19.43 25.90
N ASP A 312 23.36 -19.47 26.90
CA ASP A 312 23.56 -20.31 28.09
C ASP A 312 22.41 -21.32 28.23
N ALA A 313 22.63 -22.51 27.66
CA ALA A 313 21.80 -23.69 27.83
C ALA A 313 21.58 -24.09 29.31
N ASN A 314 22.37 -23.51 30.23
CA ASN A 314 22.32 -23.79 31.66
C ASN A 314 21.32 -22.89 32.44
N ALA A 315 20.84 -21.77 31.87
CA ALA A 315 19.89 -20.86 32.53
C ALA A 315 18.41 -21.17 32.21
N ALA A 316 18.14 -22.06 31.24
CA ALA A 316 16.80 -22.42 30.77
C ALA A 316 16.18 -23.62 31.49
N SER A 317 16.59 -23.92 32.74
CA SER A 317 16.07 -25.07 33.50
C SER A 317 14.66 -24.88 34.07
N SER A 318 14.03 -23.72 33.85
CA SER A 318 12.63 -23.49 34.25
C SER A 318 11.66 -23.93 33.15
N ALA A 319 10.55 -24.58 33.53
CA ALA A 319 9.47 -24.97 32.60
C ALA A 319 8.95 -23.79 31.76
N MET A 320 9.01 -22.57 32.31
CA MET A 320 8.69 -21.32 31.61
C MET A 320 9.67 -21.04 30.45
N GLY A 321 10.96 -21.31 30.64
CA GLY A 321 11.98 -21.16 29.59
C GLY A 321 11.75 -22.13 28.41
N HIS A 322 11.37 -23.37 28.70
CA HIS A 322 10.99 -24.34 27.67
C HIS A 322 9.70 -23.95 26.92
N LEU A 323 8.72 -23.37 27.61
CA LEU A 323 7.47 -22.91 26.99
C LEU A 323 7.69 -21.67 26.11
N ILE A 324 8.51 -20.72 26.57
CA ILE A 324 8.91 -19.52 25.81
C ILE A 324 9.75 -19.90 24.59
N GLY A 325 10.61 -20.91 24.70
CA GLY A 325 11.38 -21.45 23.56
C GLY A 325 10.55 -22.23 22.54
N ASN A 326 9.35 -22.69 22.91
CA ASN A 326 8.52 -23.51 22.03
C ASN A 326 7.51 -22.68 21.22
N SER A 327 8.02 -21.96 20.22
CA SER A 327 7.22 -21.16 19.27
C SER A 327 6.12 -21.95 18.55
N ALA A 328 6.18 -23.29 18.53
CA ALA A 328 5.11 -24.13 17.98
C ALA A 328 3.81 -24.00 18.78
N VAL A 329 3.90 -23.88 20.11
CA VAL A 329 2.73 -23.65 20.98
C VAL A 329 2.13 -22.28 20.69
N ALA A 330 2.97 -21.24 20.60
CA ALA A 330 2.53 -19.88 20.26
C ALA A 330 1.80 -19.83 18.90
N PHE A 331 2.39 -20.47 17.89
CA PHE A 331 1.81 -20.57 16.56
C PHE A 331 0.50 -21.37 16.54
N GLY A 332 0.46 -22.51 17.24
CA GLY A 332 -0.73 -23.34 17.35
C GLY A 332 -1.90 -22.61 17.99
N LEU A 333 -1.67 -21.96 19.16
CA LEU A 333 -2.70 -21.19 19.86
C LEU A 333 -3.19 -20.00 19.01
N THR A 334 -2.27 -19.26 18.38
CA THR A 334 -2.62 -18.17 17.47
C THR A 334 -3.49 -18.68 16.31
N THR A 335 -3.09 -19.78 15.68
CA THR A 335 -3.83 -20.37 14.55
C THR A 335 -5.21 -20.86 14.95
N VAL A 336 -5.35 -21.51 16.12
CA VAL A 336 -6.66 -21.91 16.67
C VAL A 336 -7.54 -20.69 16.87
N PHE A 337 -7.03 -19.64 17.49
CA PHE A 337 -7.79 -18.41 17.71
C PHE A 337 -8.23 -17.77 16.38
N THR A 338 -7.30 -17.51 15.46
CA THR A 338 -7.61 -16.80 14.21
C THR A 338 -8.45 -17.63 13.25
N SER A 339 -8.30 -18.96 13.23
CA SER A 339 -9.11 -19.85 12.38
C SER A 339 -10.58 -19.91 12.80
N VAL A 340 -10.88 -19.85 14.10
CA VAL A 340 -12.27 -19.75 14.60
C VAL A 340 -12.91 -18.45 14.10
N PHE A 341 -12.19 -17.33 14.16
CA PHE A 341 -12.68 -16.07 13.58
C PHE A 341 -12.87 -16.16 12.07
N ALA A 342 -11.90 -16.76 11.36
CA ALA A 342 -11.97 -16.93 9.91
C ALA A 342 -13.15 -17.81 9.48
N ALA A 343 -13.44 -18.89 10.21
CA ALA A 343 -14.59 -19.74 9.98
C ALA A 343 -15.92 -18.98 10.07
N LEU A 344 -15.96 -17.92 10.87
CA LEU A 344 -17.13 -17.07 11.11
C LEU A 344 -17.20 -15.83 10.20
N TYR A 345 -16.23 -15.64 9.30
CA TYR A 345 -16.29 -14.57 8.31
C TYR A 345 -17.42 -14.79 7.33
N GLN A 346 -18.04 -13.68 6.92
CA GLN A 346 -19.03 -13.70 5.86
C GLN A 346 -18.35 -13.96 4.52
N ARG A 347 -18.76 -15.03 3.83
CA ARG A 347 -18.07 -15.53 2.63
C ARG A 347 -17.95 -14.47 1.53
N GLU A 348 -19.03 -13.75 1.24
CA GLU A 348 -19.05 -12.73 0.17
C GLU A 348 -18.16 -11.53 0.51
N LEU A 349 -18.19 -11.07 1.77
CA LEU A 349 -17.34 -9.97 2.24
C LEU A 349 -15.87 -10.38 2.24
N PHE A 350 -15.58 -11.58 2.74
CA PHE A 350 -14.23 -12.12 2.77
C PHE A 350 -13.66 -12.26 1.35
N LEU A 351 -14.41 -12.89 0.43
CA LEU A 351 -13.99 -13.02 -0.97
C LEU A 351 -13.78 -11.66 -1.63
N SER A 352 -14.66 -10.69 -1.37
CA SER A 352 -14.50 -9.33 -1.88
C SER A 352 -13.27 -8.63 -1.29
N LEU A 353 -12.97 -8.86 -0.02
CA LEU A 353 -11.82 -8.28 0.65
C LEU A 353 -10.52 -8.87 0.13
N ILE A 354 -10.40 -10.21 0.07
CA ILE A 354 -9.18 -10.88 -0.39
C ILE A 354 -8.92 -10.70 -1.89
N SER A 355 -9.96 -10.43 -2.68
CA SER A 355 -9.83 -10.09 -4.10
C SER A 355 -9.62 -8.59 -4.34
N SER A 356 -9.68 -7.76 -3.29
CA SER A 356 -9.36 -6.35 -3.39
C SER A 356 -7.86 -6.17 -3.63
N PHE A 357 -7.50 -5.21 -4.49
CA PHE A 357 -6.09 -4.92 -4.75
C PHE A 357 -5.35 -4.53 -3.47
N ASP A 358 -6.01 -3.76 -2.59
CA ASP A 358 -5.40 -3.25 -1.37
C ASP A 358 -4.99 -4.39 -0.43
N TYR A 359 -5.88 -5.35 -0.20
CA TYR A 359 -5.55 -6.53 0.57
C TYR A 359 -4.40 -7.33 -0.07
N VAL A 360 -4.49 -7.63 -1.37
CA VAL A 360 -3.44 -8.41 -2.07
C VAL A 360 -2.09 -7.70 -1.98
N PHE A 361 -2.08 -6.38 -2.13
CA PHE A 361 -0.88 -5.57 -2.02
C PHE A 361 -0.26 -5.64 -0.63
N TYR A 362 -1.05 -5.40 0.43
CA TYR A 362 -0.55 -5.48 1.80
C TYR A 362 -0.14 -6.91 2.17
N ALA A 363 -0.92 -7.93 1.78
CA ALA A 363 -0.59 -9.32 2.01
C ALA A 363 0.72 -9.71 1.31
N PHE A 364 0.96 -9.25 0.08
CA PHE A 364 2.21 -9.47 -0.63
C PHE A 364 3.40 -8.80 0.05
N GLN A 365 3.28 -7.53 0.45
CA GLN A 365 4.34 -6.82 1.18
C GLN A 365 4.65 -7.49 2.52
N LEU A 366 3.61 -7.84 3.28
CA LEU A 366 3.76 -8.54 4.56
C LEU A 366 4.42 -9.90 4.35
N LEU A 367 3.95 -10.71 3.40
CA LEU A 367 4.55 -12.01 3.10
C LEU A 367 6.04 -11.86 2.74
N GLY A 368 6.38 -10.88 1.90
CA GLY A 368 7.78 -10.58 1.55
C GLY A 368 8.64 -10.29 2.78
N ILE A 369 8.17 -9.42 3.69
CA ILE A 369 8.88 -9.11 4.94
C ILE A 369 9.08 -10.36 5.81
N HIS A 370 8.03 -11.17 6.00
CA HIS A 370 8.12 -12.37 6.84
C HIS A 370 9.01 -13.45 6.22
N VAL A 371 8.96 -13.65 4.90
CA VAL A 371 9.87 -14.57 4.19
C VAL A 371 11.32 -14.09 4.32
N SER A 372 11.58 -12.78 4.14
CA SER A 372 12.92 -12.22 4.35
C SER A 372 13.41 -12.48 5.79
N LEU A 373 12.56 -12.31 6.80
CA LEU A 373 12.93 -12.63 8.19
C LEU A 373 13.20 -14.13 8.40
N CYS A 374 12.45 -15.02 7.77
CA CYS A 374 12.75 -16.45 7.82
C CYS A 374 14.12 -16.78 7.22
N ILE A 375 14.46 -16.19 6.06
CA ILE A 375 15.79 -16.38 5.46
C ILE A 375 16.88 -15.81 6.38
N LEU A 376 16.62 -14.68 7.02
CA LEU A 376 17.54 -14.03 7.95
C LEU A 376 17.84 -14.90 9.17
N TYR A 377 16.82 -15.62 9.64
CA TYR A 377 16.93 -16.60 10.70
C TYR A 377 17.42 -17.97 10.21
N ASP A 378 17.89 -18.08 8.98
CA ASP A 378 18.38 -19.34 8.38
C ASP A 378 17.36 -20.46 8.44
N TRP A 379 16.07 -20.12 8.30
CA TRP A 379 14.97 -21.07 8.43
C TRP A 379 14.92 -21.83 9.75
N ASP A 380 15.50 -21.26 10.83
CA ASP A 380 15.38 -21.82 12.18
C ASP A 380 13.90 -22.01 12.52
N VAL A 381 13.50 -23.27 12.73
CA VAL A 381 12.08 -23.66 12.84
C VAL A 381 11.39 -22.90 13.96
N GLN A 382 12.03 -22.71 15.11
CA GLN A 382 11.42 -22.03 16.25
C GLN A 382 11.19 -20.54 15.93
N ARG A 383 12.17 -19.85 15.36
CA ARG A 383 12.02 -18.43 15.00
C ARG A 383 11.05 -18.23 13.85
N CYS A 384 11.09 -19.10 12.84
CA CYS A 384 10.16 -19.08 11.71
C CYS A 384 8.72 -19.32 12.15
N LEU A 385 8.47 -20.17 13.16
CA LEU A 385 7.13 -20.34 13.73
C LEU A 385 6.65 -19.10 14.47
N ALA A 386 7.53 -18.37 15.17
CA ALA A 386 7.17 -17.09 15.78
C ALA A 386 6.82 -16.03 14.71
N VAL A 387 7.60 -15.96 13.63
CA VAL A 387 7.34 -15.12 12.45
C VAL A 387 6.02 -15.52 11.77
N ALA A 388 5.74 -16.81 11.64
CA ALA A 388 4.47 -17.29 11.09
C ALA A 388 3.27 -16.93 11.99
N ALA A 389 3.46 -16.94 13.31
CA ALA A 389 2.44 -16.51 14.27
C ALA A 389 2.16 -15.00 14.14
N SER A 390 3.19 -14.16 14.05
CA SER A 390 3.01 -12.71 13.83
C SER A 390 2.34 -12.41 12.49
N TYR A 391 2.70 -13.14 11.42
CA TYR A 391 2.02 -13.07 10.12
C TYR A 391 0.53 -13.42 10.24
N THR A 392 0.20 -14.46 10.99
CA THR A 392 -1.18 -14.90 11.19
C THR A 392 -2.01 -13.86 11.96
N TRP A 393 -1.42 -13.21 12.97
CA TRP A 393 -2.05 -12.09 13.68
C TRP A 393 -2.38 -10.92 12.77
N ILE A 394 -1.43 -10.48 11.94
CA ILE A 394 -1.68 -9.32 11.06
C ILE A 394 -2.68 -9.67 9.95
N GLN A 395 -2.66 -10.90 9.41
CA GLN A 395 -3.67 -11.36 8.46
C GLN A 395 -5.07 -11.42 9.08
N TRP A 396 -5.18 -11.84 10.34
CA TRP A 396 -6.43 -11.77 11.07
C TRP A 396 -6.91 -10.32 11.20
N VAL A 397 -6.06 -9.37 11.60
CA VAL A 397 -6.43 -7.96 11.68
C VAL A 397 -6.91 -7.42 10.33
N LEU A 398 -6.20 -7.72 9.23
CA LEU A 398 -6.57 -7.29 7.88
C LEU A 398 -7.90 -7.87 7.40
N THR A 399 -8.37 -8.97 7.99
CA THR A 399 -9.60 -9.68 7.58
C THR A 399 -10.78 -9.46 8.52
N LEU A 400 -10.62 -8.71 9.61
CA LEU A 400 -11.68 -8.43 10.61
C LEU A 400 -12.90 -7.68 10.05
N ASP A 401 -12.76 -7.00 8.91
CA ASP A 401 -13.87 -6.32 8.23
C ASP A 401 -14.84 -7.33 7.58
N ALA A 402 -14.42 -8.56 7.32
CA ALA A 402 -15.29 -9.63 6.86
C ALA A 402 -16.18 -10.22 7.97
N LEU A 403 -15.92 -9.86 9.24
CA LEU A 403 -16.72 -10.30 10.37
C LEU A 403 -17.90 -9.34 10.60
N THR A 404 -19.12 -9.87 10.46
CA THR A 404 -20.36 -9.08 10.54
C THR A 404 -20.61 -8.55 11.96
N PRO A 405 -21.37 -7.43 12.11
CA PRO A 405 -21.72 -6.90 13.43
C PRO A 405 -22.45 -7.91 14.33
N MET A 406 -23.31 -8.75 13.74
CA MET A 406 -23.96 -9.85 14.46
C MET A 406 -22.93 -10.79 15.08
N MET A 407 -21.95 -11.19 14.29
CA MET A 407 -20.95 -12.17 14.72
C MET A 407 -19.99 -11.57 15.76
N LYS A 408 -19.63 -10.30 15.59
CA LYS A 408 -18.91 -9.51 16.62
C LYS A 408 -19.67 -9.50 17.94
N THR A 409 -20.98 -9.25 17.89
CA THR A 409 -21.85 -9.26 19.08
C THR A 409 -21.94 -10.65 19.72
N LYS A 410 -22.09 -11.71 18.92
CA LYS A 410 -22.15 -13.09 19.42
C LYS A 410 -20.84 -13.57 20.06
N LEU A 411 -19.70 -13.06 19.59
CA LEU A 411 -18.38 -13.33 20.14
C LEU A 411 -17.99 -12.40 21.30
N HIS A 412 -18.82 -11.40 21.64
CA HIS A 412 -18.43 -10.29 22.53
C HIS A 412 -17.14 -9.57 22.06
N PHE A 413 -16.88 -9.59 20.76
CA PHE A 413 -15.68 -9.03 20.15
C PHE A 413 -15.85 -7.54 19.83
N HIS A 414 -14.94 -6.73 20.33
CA HIS A 414 -14.84 -5.31 19.99
C HIS A 414 -13.62 -5.07 19.10
N ILE A 415 -13.75 -4.22 18.09
CA ILE A 415 -12.64 -3.91 17.15
C ILE A 415 -11.40 -3.36 17.86
N ARG A 416 -11.56 -2.76 19.04
CA ARG A 416 -10.45 -2.29 19.89
C ARG A 416 -9.51 -3.41 20.32
N PHE A 417 -9.96 -4.67 20.32
CA PHE A 417 -9.12 -5.83 20.61
C PHE A 417 -8.07 -6.12 19.52
N ALA A 418 -8.19 -5.53 18.33
CA ALA A 418 -7.16 -5.58 17.31
C ALA A 418 -5.98 -4.62 17.58
N ILE A 419 -6.17 -3.58 18.41
CA ILE A 419 -5.14 -2.56 18.68
C ILE A 419 -3.88 -3.18 19.28
N PRO A 420 -3.93 -4.07 20.29
CA PRO A 420 -2.74 -4.75 20.81
C PRO A 420 -2.01 -5.58 19.76
N ALA A 421 -2.73 -6.24 18.84
CA ALA A 421 -2.13 -7.01 17.75
C ALA A 421 -1.31 -6.12 16.81
N VAL A 422 -1.85 -4.96 16.42
CA VAL A 422 -1.14 -3.97 15.60
C VAL A 422 0.04 -3.36 16.35
N ALA A 423 -0.15 -2.98 17.62
CA ALA A 423 0.91 -2.40 18.44
C ALA A 423 2.08 -3.37 18.64
N MET A 424 1.78 -4.66 18.91
CA MET A 424 2.78 -5.72 19.01
C MET A 424 3.49 -5.93 17.67
N PHE A 425 2.77 -5.92 16.55
CA PHE A 425 3.39 -6.05 15.23
C PHE A 425 4.39 -4.91 14.95
N ILE A 426 4.05 -3.67 15.33
CA ILE A 426 4.95 -2.52 15.23
C ILE A 426 6.14 -2.67 16.17
N LEU A 427 5.90 -3.00 17.44
CA LEU A 427 6.96 -3.21 18.42
C LEU A 427 7.92 -4.31 17.95
N TRP A 428 7.38 -5.41 17.44
CA TRP A 428 8.13 -6.52 16.87
C TRP A 428 9.00 -6.10 15.68
N HIS A 429 8.50 -5.24 14.79
CA HIS A 429 9.30 -4.67 13.72
C HIS A 429 10.45 -3.81 14.27
N ILE A 430 10.17 -2.98 15.28
CA ILE A 430 11.19 -2.12 15.90
C ILE A 430 12.25 -2.97 16.62
N THR A 431 11.85 -3.97 17.41
CA THR A 431 12.79 -4.85 18.11
C THR A 431 13.60 -5.69 17.13
N THR A 432 12.95 -6.24 16.11
CA THR A 432 13.64 -6.99 15.05
C THR A 432 14.65 -6.08 14.35
N LEU A 433 14.26 -4.86 13.97
CA LEU A 433 15.17 -3.87 13.40
C LEU A 433 16.34 -3.54 14.34
N ALA A 434 16.07 -3.31 15.62
CA ALA A 434 17.11 -3.04 16.62
C ALA A 434 18.07 -4.22 16.78
N THR A 435 17.57 -5.46 16.81
CA THR A 435 18.41 -6.68 16.87
C THR A 435 19.25 -6.86 15.60
N ILE A 436 18.72 -6.49 14.44
CA ILE A 436 19.45 -6.51 13.17
C ILE A 436 20.58 -5.48 13.17
N LEU A 437 20.33 -4.31 13.74
CA LEU A 437 21.29 -3.20 13.81
C LEU A 437 22.34 -3.35 14.93
N GLY A 438 22.13 -4.26 15.90
CA GLY A 438 23.05 -4.49 17.02
C GLY A 438 24.31 -5.30 16.68
N ASP A 439 25.22 -5.42 17.65
CA ASP A 439 26.56 -6.03 17.53
C ASP A 439 26.59 -7.54 17.22
N ALA A 440 25.43 -8.20 17.29
CA ALA A 440 25.25 -9.61 16.95
C ALA A 440 24.40 -9.81 15.69
N GLY A 441 24.24 -8.76 14.88
CA GLY A 441 23.36 -8.71 13.72
C GLY A 441 23.46 -9.95 12.81
N PRO A 442 22.40 -10.23 12.05
CA PRO A 442 22.29 -11.46 11.27
C PRO A 442 23.37 -11.55 10.18
N PRO A 443 23.76 -12.77 9.80
CA PRO A 443 24.70 -12.99 8.70
C PRO A 443 24.16 -12.38 7.41
N ASP A 444 25.05 -11.80 6.61
CA ASP A 444 24.71 -11.32 5.27
C ASP A 444 24.24 -12.52 4.42
N ARG A 445 22.96 -12.52 4.04
CA ARG A 445 22.39 -13.60 3.23
C ARG A 445 21.92 -13.08 1.90
N ILE A 446 22.31 -13.81 0.86
CA ILE A 446 21.95 -13.56 -0.53
C ILE A 446 20.64 -14.31 -0.78
N VAL A 447 19.59 -13.58 -1.13
CA VAL A 447 18.30 -14.14 -1.59
C VAL A 447 18.47 -14.70 -3.01
N TRP A 448 19.15 -13.92 -3.85
CA TRP A 448 19.32 -14.24 -5.26
C TRP A 448 20.61 -13.61 -5.78
N GLU A 449 21.33 -14.35 -6.59
CA GLU A 449 22.51 -13.90 -7.32
C GLU A 449 22.37 -14.29 -8.78
N GLY A 450 22.63 -13.36 -9.68
CA GLY A 450 22.59 -13.62 -11.11
C GLY A 450 23.15 -12.46 -11.92
N THR A 451 23.27 -12.65 -13.23
CA THR A 451 23.75 -11.61 -14.14
C THR A 451 22.58 -11.03 -14.94
N VAL A 452 22.40 -9.71 -14.86
CA VAL A 452 21.40 -8.98 -15.65
C VAL A 452 22.14 -7.97 -16.51
N TRP A 453 22.04 -8.12 -17.83
CA TRP A 453 22.70 -7.22 -18.81
C TRP A 453 24.21 -7.03 -18.57
N GLY A 454 24.91 -8.13 -18.28
CA GLY A 454 26.35 -8.14 -18.03
C GLY A 454 26.78 -7.61 -16.65
N HIS A 455 25.83 -7.22 -15.80
CA HIS A 455 26.10 -6.77 -14.43
C HIS A 455 25.71 -7.87 -13.45
N ALA A 456 26.62 -8.22 -12.54
CA ALA A 456 26.29 -9.10 -11.42
C ALA A 456 25.32 -8.38 -10.48
N LEU A 457 24.17 -8.98 -10.25
CA LEU A 457 23.10 -8.48 -9.41
C LEU A 457 22.96 -9.43 -8.22
N VAL A 458 23.20 -8.90 -7.02
CA VAL A 458 23.07 -9.64 -5.76
C VAL A 458 21.94 -9.00 -4.95
N VAL A 459 20.88 -9.77 -4.73
CA VAL A 459 19.74 -9.39 -3.89
C VAL A 459 19.96 -9.99 -2.50
N ARG A 460 19.98 -9.15 -1.46
CA ARG A 460 20.27 -9.58 -0.08
C ARG A 460 19.03 -9.42 0.82
N VAL A 461 19.01 -10.19 1.91
CA VAL A 461 17.83 -10.43 2.76
C VAL A 461 17.48 -9.27 3.69
N VAL A 462 18.47 -8.57 4.23
CA VAL A 462 18.22 -7.41 5.10
C VAL A 462 17.51 -6.36 4.24
N PRO A 463 16.39 -5.78 4.72
CA PRO A 463 15.10 -5.95 4.06
C PRO A 463 14.95 -5.31 2.67
N PHE A 464 15.94 -4.57 2.15
CA PHE A 464 15.84 -3.90 0.85
C PHE A 464 17.20 -3.67 0.15
N TYR A 465 18.14 -4.62 0.19
CA TYR A 465 19.46 -4.42 -0.45
C TYR A 465 19.52 -4.98 -1.89
N PHE A 466 19.71 -4.07 -2.85
CA PHE A 466 20.30 -4.40 -4.15
C PHE A 466 21.74 -3.92 -4.13
N LYS A 467 22.69 -4.83 -3.90
CA LYS A 467 24.11 -4.49 -3.93
C LYS A 467 24.68 -4.98 -5.25
N LEU A 468 25.01 -4.07 -6.18
CA LEU A 468 25.94 -4.42 -7.25
C LEU A 468 27.34 -4.59 -6.62
N PRO A 469 28.09 -5.66 -6.96
CA PRO A 469 29.48 -5.76 -6.56
C PRO A 469 30.23 -4.56 -7.14
N ARG A 470 31.11 -3.97 -6.34
CA ARG A 470 32.10 -3.01 -6.85
C ARG A 470 32.98 -3.78 -7.82
N ALA A 471 33.06 -3.32 -9.07
CA ALA A 471 34.04 -3.77 -10.03
C ALA A 471 35.46 -3.45 -9.54
#